data_AF-A0A9P5JJS7-F1
#
_entry.id   AF-A0A9P5JJS7-F1
#
_cell.length_a   1.000
_cell.length_b   1.000
_cell.length_c   1.000
_cell.angle_alpha   90.00
_cell.angle_beta   90.00
_cell.angle_gamma   90.00
#
_symmetry.space_group_name_H-M   'P 1'
#
loop_
_entity.id
_entity.type
_entity.pdbx_description
1 polymer ?
#
loop_
_entity_poly.entity_id
_entity_poly.type
_entity_poly.pdbx_seq_one_letter_code
_entity_poly.pdbx_strand_id
1 'polypeptide(L)'
;MYLIMNLGYSHGFGAISPNLPFPATMSIDYIRIYQNPSNSQNTQLSCNPPGYPTEQYINDYIQIYTDPNITSFSGTQGSFGATVPKNKLIDTC
;
A
#
# COMPACT_ATOMS: atom_id res chain seq x y z
N MET A 1 2.61 -3.01 9.13
CA MET A 1 3.62 -2.04 8.64
C MET A 1 4.40 -2.72 7.53
N TYR A 2 4.66 -2.05 6.42
CA TYR A 2 5.45 -2.60 5.32
C TYR A 2 6.44 -1.55 4.82
N LEU A 3 7.54 -1.99 4.23
CA LEU A 3 8.57 -1.13 3.64
C LEU A 3 8.51 -1.28 2.12
N ILE A 4 8.39 -0.16 1.39
CA ILE A 4 8.52 -0.12 -0.07
C ILE A 4 9.75 0.73 -0.41
N MET A 5 10.58 0.22 -1.32
CA MET A 5 11.69 0.97 -1.90
C MET A 5 11.55 0.90 -3.41
N ASN A 6 11.58 2.04 -4.07
CA ASN A 6 11.41 2.17 -5.51
C ASN A 6 12.49 3.06 -6.10
N LEU A 7 12.93 2.72 -7.31
CA LEU A 7 13.70 3.61 -8.17
C LEU A 7 12.80 4.00 -9.34
N GLY A 8 12.39 5.27 -9.38
CA GLY A 8 11.50 5.77 -10.42
C GLY A 8 11.65 7.27 -10.63
N TYR A 9 11.25 7.73 -11.81
CA TYR A 9 11.18 9.15 -12.15
C TYR A 9 9.86 9.43 -12.87
N SER A 10 9.28 10.61 -12.66
CA SER A 10 8.02 11.04 -13.26
C SER A 10 7.99 12.55 -13.33
N HIS A 11 7.32 13.10 -14.34
CA HIS A 11 7.03 14.54 -14.40
C HIS A 11 6.22 15.03 -13.18
N GLY A 12 5.52 14.13 -12.50
CA GLY A 12 4.83 14.43 -11.23
C GLY A 12 5.76 14.52 -10.01
N PHE A 13 7.01 14.05 -10.10
CA PHE A 13 8.00 14.13 -9.02
C PHE A 13 9.02 15.26 -9.23
N GLY A 14 9.31 15.64 -10.48
CA GLY A 14 10.23 16.72 -10.81
C GLY A 14 10.47 16.87 -12.31
N ALA A 15 11.25 17.88 -12.69
CA ALA A 15 11.66 18.08 -14.08
C ALA A 15 12.60 16.94 -14.53
N ILE A 16 12.33 16.37 -15.71
CA ILE A 16 13.10 15.27 -16.27
C ILE A 16 14.06 15.82 -17.30
N SER A 17 15.35 15.51 -17.16
CA SER A 17 16.34 15.84 -18.18
C SER A 17 16.25 14.85 -19.35
N PRO A 18 16.31 15.32 -20.61
CA PRO A 18 16.30 14.45 -21.79
C PRO A 18 17.55 13.56 -21.90
N ASN A 19 18.62 13.91 -21.19
CA ASN A 19 19.91 13.21 -21.25
C ASN A 19 20.18 12.37 -19.98
N LEU A 20 19.16 11.65 -19.47
CA LEU A 20 19.38 10.75 -18.35
C LEU A 20 20.21 9.52 -18.81
N PRO A 21 21.31 9.18 -18.10
CA PRO A 21 22.07 7.97 -18.39
C PRO A 21 21.30 6.73 -17.92
N PHE A 22 21.20 5.73 -18.79
CA PHE A 22 20.59 4.42 -18.51
C PHE A 22 21.54 3.28 -18.89
N PRO A 23 21.51 2.14 -18.17
CA PRO A 23 20.63 1.84 -17.04
C PRO A 23 21.06 2.55 -15.73
N ALA A 24 20.08 2.88 -14.89
CA ALA A 24 20.30 3.41 -13.55
C ALA A 24 20.09 2.31 -12.51
N THR A 25 20.90 2.33 -11.44
CA THR A 25 20.88 1.30 -10.39
C THR A 25 20.72 1.95 -9.02
N MET A 26 19.78 1.43 -8.23
CA MET A 26 19.65 1.75 -6.80
C MET A 26 20.20 0.56 -6.01
N SER A 27 21.34 0.75 -5.36
CA SER A 27 21.99 -0.27 -4.51
C SER A 27 21.63 -0.04 -3.04
N ILE A 28 21.30 -1.12 -2.33
CA ILE A 28 20.97 -1.08 -0.91
C ILE A 28 21.84 -2.11 -0.21
N ASP A 29 22.75 -1.66 0.66
CA ASP A 29 23.67 -2.55 1.37
C ASP A 29 23.00 -3.26 2.54
N TYR A 30 22.22 -2.53 3.33
CA TYR A 30 21.43 -3.10 4.43
C TYR A 30 20.32 -2.16 4.88
N ILE A 31 19.33 -2.73 5.56
CA ILE A 31 18.21 -2.02 6.18
C ILE A 31 18.18 -2.42 7.65
N ARG A 32 18.00 -1.46 8.55
CA ARG A 32 17.75 -1.71 9.97
C ARG A 32 16.45 -1.02 10.38
N ILE A 33 15.55 -1.76 11.00
CA ILE A 33 14.29 -1.24 11.52
C ILE A 33 14.35 -1.35 13.04
N TYR A 34 14.16 -0.22 13.72
CA TYR A 34 14.13 -0.13 15.17
C TYR A 34 12.70 0.20 15.61
N GLN A 35 12.16 -0.60 16.52
CA GLN A 35 10.88 -0.35 17.16
C GLN A 35 11.12 -0.02 18.63
N ASN A 36 10.35 0.92 19.19
CA ASN A 36 10.49 1.29 20.60
C ASN A 36 10.05 0.11 21.50
N PRO A 37 10.94 -0.48 22.32
CA PRO A 37 10.63 -1.66 23.13
C PRO A 37 9.63 -1.36 24.27
N SER A 38 9.49 -0.10 24.67
CA SER A 38 8.54 0.31 25.72
C SER A 38 7.08 0.41 25.24
N ASN A 39 6.84 0.25 23.94
CA ASN A 39 5.51 0.34 23.36
C ASN A 39 5.15 -0.97 22.63
N SER A 40 4.44 -1.85 23.33
CA SER A 40 4.01 -3.16 22.83
C SER A 40 3.03 -3.10 21.66
N GLN A 41 2.38 -1.95 21.42
CA GLN A 41 1.55 -1.72 20.23
C GLN A 41 2.41 -1.51 18.97
N ASN A 42 3.66 -1.03 19.14
CA ASN A 42 4.60 -0.74 18.06
C ASN A 42 5.59 -1.87 17.76
N THR A 43 5.60 -2.96 18.54
CA THR A 43 6.47 -4.13 18.33
C THR A 43 5.83 -5.23 17.49
N GLN A 44 4.67 -4.98 16.87
CA GLN A 44 3.97 -5.99 16.08
C GLN A 44 4.59 -6.09 14.68
N LEU A 45 5.54 -7.00 14.53
CA LEU A 45 6.08 -7.42 13.23
C LEU A 45 5.14 -8.44 12.55
N SER A 46 3.84 -8.17 12.54
CA SER A 46 2.82 -9.02 11.92
C SER A 46 2.11 -8.27 10.80
N CYS A 47 1.78 -8.99 9.73
CA CYS A 47 0.91 -8.51 8.65
C CYS A 47 -0.57 -8.48 9.07
N ASN A 48 -0.92 -9.10 10.20
CA ASN A 48 -2.28 -9.21 10.71
C ASN A 48 -2.34 -8.83 12.22
N PRO A 49 -2.13 -7.55 12.59
CA PRO A 49 -2.20 -7.12 13.99
C PRO A 49 -3.65 -7.17 14.51
N PRO A 50 -3.91 -7.43 15.81
CA PRO A 50 -5.27 -7.56 16.35
C PRO A 50 -6.17 -6.33 16.15
N GLY A 51 -5.59 -5.13 16.06
CA GLY A 51 -6.33 -3.89 15.82
C GLY A 51 -6.60 -3.57 14.35
N TYR A 52 -5.96 -4.30 13.42
CA TYR A 52 -6.13 -4.12 11.98
C TYR A 52 -6.10 -5.50 11.30
N PRO A 53 -7.23 -6.24 11.32
CA PRO A 53 -7.30 -7.64 10.88
C PRO A 53 -7.23 -7.74 9.35
N THR A 54 -6.07 -7.44 8.79
CA THR A 54 -5.84 -7.29 7.35
C THR A 54 -6.09 -8.60 6.61
N GLU A 55 -5.67 -9.72 7.21
CA GLU A 55 -5.90 -11.05 6.64
C GLU A 55 -7.40 -11.36 6.55
N GLN A 56 -8.14 -11.09 7.62
CA GLN A 56 -9.59 -11.30 7.64
C GLN A 56 -10.26 -10.42 6.58
N TYR A 57 -9.89 -9.15 6.47
CA TYR A 57 -10.41 -8.26 5.44
C TYR A 57 -10.14 -8.78 4.02
N ILE A 58 -8.91 -9.24 3.73
CA ILE A 58 -8.57 -9.83 2.44
C ILE A 58 -9.42 -11.07 2.18
N ASN A 59 -9.59 -11.94 3.17
CA ASN A 59 -10.37 -13.16 3.02
C ASN A 59 -11.86 -12.87 2.81
N ASP A 60 -12.43 -11.91 3.54
CA ASP A 60 -13.83 -11.48 3.40
C ASP A 60 -14.11 -10.88 2.00
N TYR A 61 -13.08 -10.32 1.35
CA TYR A 61 -13.17 -9.68 0.04
C TYR A 61 -12.27 -10.34 -1.03
N ILE A 62 -11.94 -11.63 -0.91
CA ILE A 62 -10.86 -12.26 -1.71
C ILE A 62 -11.00 -12.08 -3.23
N GLN A 63 -12.22 -12.01 -3.71
CA GLN A 63 -12.58 -11.73 -5.10
C GLN A 63 -11.99 -10.41 -5.65
N ILE A 64 -11.94 -9.34 -4.86
CA ILE A 64 -11.32 -8.06 -5.30
C ILE A 64 -9.79 -8.16 -5.39
N TYR A 65 -9.20 -9.13 -4.70
CA TYR A 65 -7.76 -9.39 -4.67
C TYR A 65 -7.31 -10.46 -5.67
N THR A 66 -8.26 -11.13 -6.33
CA THR A 66 -7.99 -12.26 -7.24
C THR A 66 -8.57 -12.06 -8.64
N ASP A 67 -9.58 -11.20 -8.80
CA ASP A 67 -10.16 -10.88 -10.10
C ASP A 67 -9.64 -9.52 -10.63
N PRO A 68 -8.81 -9.51 -11.68
CA PRO A 68 -8.26 -8.27 -12.25
C PRO A 68 -9.31 -7.40 -12.95
N ASN A 69 -10.51 -7.93 -13.21
CA ASN A 69 -11.59 -7.16 -13.84
C ASN A 69 -12.36 -6.29 -12.83
N ILE A 70 -12.19 -6.56 -11.53
CA ILE A 70 -12.75 -5.73 -10.46
C ILE A 70 -11.79 -4.58 -10.19
N THR A 71 -12.21 -3.36 -10.53
CA THR A 71 -11.38 -2.15 -10.46
C THR A 71 -12.01 -1.05 -9.61
N SER A 72 -13.27 -1.20 -9.18
CA SER A 72 -13.93 -0.26 -8.27
C SER A 72 -14.81 -0.96 -7.22
N PHE A 73 -14.98 -0.34 -6.05
CA PHE A 73 -15.93 -0.82 -5.04
C PHE A 73 -17.39 -0.54 -5.45
N SER A 74 -17.62 0.61 -6.07
CA SER A 74 -18.94 1.08 -6.54
C SER A 74 -18.85 1.62 -7.98
N GLY A 75 -19.97 1.62 -8.71
CA GLY A 75 -20.06 2.13 -10.09
C GLY A 75 -20.69 1.14 -11.07
N THR A 76 -20.60 1.44 -12.36
CA THR A 76 -21.25 0.69 -13.46
C THR A 76 -20.31 -0.24 -14.23
N GLN A 77 -18.99 -0.07 -14.16
CA GLN A 77 -18.00 -0.95 -14.82
C GLN A 77 -16.90 -1.36 -13.85
N GLY A 78 -16.53 -2.64 -13.87
CA GLY A 78 -15.53 -3.23 -12.96
C GLY A 78 -15.91 -3.14 -11.48
N SER A 79 -17.20 -2.99 -11.17
CA SER A 79 -17.66 -2.73 -9.81
C SER A 79 -17.87 -4.02 -9.02
N PHE A 80 -17.35 -4.01 -7.80
CA PHE A 80 -17.57 -5.06 -6.82
C PHE A 80 -18.98 -5.07 -6.21
N GLY A 81 -19.71 -3.94 -6.27
CA GLY A 81 -21.06 -3.83 -5.73
C GLY A 81 -21.13 -3.81 -4.19
N ALA A 82 -20.04 -3.45 -3.52
CA ALA A 82 -19.97 -3.37 -2.07
C ALA A 82 -19.88 -1.92 -1.57
N THR A 83 -20.09 -1.76 -0.25
CA THR A 83 -19.91 -0.47 0.41
C THR A 83 -18.47 0.00 0.27
N VAL A 84 -18.29 1.24 -0.20
CA VAL A 84 -16.96 1.84 -0.35
C VAL A 84 -16.31 1.97 1.03
N PRO A 85 -15.07 1.50 1.23
CA PRO A 85 -14.36 1.66 2.49
C PRO A 85 -14.24 3.14 2.84
N LYS A 86 -14.64 3.50 4.06
CA LYS A 86 -14.55 4.87 4.54
C LYS A 86 -13.12 5.28 4.83
N ASN A 87 -12.79 6.53 4.53
CA ASN A 87 -11.52 7.16 4.87
C ASN A 87 -11.78 8.36 5.80
N LYS A 88 -11.21 8.30 7.00
CA LYS A 88 -11.34 9.31 8.05
C LYS A 88 -10.96 10.74 7.63
N LEU A 89 -10.10 10.92 6.62
CA LEU A 89 -9.66 12.23 6.15
C LEU A 89 -10.68 12.92 5.22
N ILE A 90 -11.55 12.15 4.55
CA ILE A 90 -12.49 12.65 3.53
C ILE A 90 -13.95 12.36 3.90
N ASP A 91 -14.22 11.23 4.53
CA ASP A 91 -15.54 10.86 5.00
C ASP A 91 -15.72 11.42 6.41
N THR A 92 -16.38 12.57 6.51
CA THR A 92 -16.80 13.15 7.79
C THR A 92 -17.98 12.35 8.34
N CYS A 93 -17.72 11.21 9.01
CA CYS A 93 -18.58 10.51 10.00
C CYS A 93 -18.00 9.13 10.33
#